data_AF-A0A0Q8BEI6-F1
#
_entry.id   AF-A0A0Q8BEI6-F1
#
_cell.length_a   1.000
_cell.length_b   1.000
_cell.length_c   1.000
_cell.angle_alpha   90.00
_cell.angle_beta   90.00
_cell.angle_gamma   90.00
#
_symmetry.space_group_name_H-M   'P 1'
#
loop_
_entity.id
_entity.type
_entity.pdbx_description
1 polymer ?
#
loop_
_entity_poly.entity_id
_entity_poly.type
_entity_poly.pdbx_seq_one_letter_code
_entity_poly.pdbx_strand_id
1 'polypeptide(L)'
;MSRVGYARVSTTDQELDIQIARLKAAGCEIVRSEAGSGASRTGRTELETIMQFLRAGDELVVLRLDRLGRSTRDVLNLVHELEEKGASLRVLEPEVTTAGTMGRMVITILGMVADMELKFIKDRQRAGIEAAKIEGAYKGRKKNVDDDEIRRRVAAGASKASVARELKVSRMTVYRALDVPPKTELPEKPPSAAIALHLIIENFNKHGRGRKPARERIEAMLKRDYQMQKTGNCDYTLTITYDREPDGISLDDEIENLQTEMFNIAESYRCSIEVDIHEIGGDERSW
;
A
#
# COMPACT_ATOMS: atom_id res chain seq x y z
N MET A 1 -0.56 -37.15 28.52
CA MET A 1 -0.62 -36.02 27.56
C MET A 1 0.30 -34.97 28.11
N SER A 2 1.41 -34.71 27.43
CA SER A 2 2.46 -33.82 27.92
C SER A 2 2.26 -32.42 27.35
N ARG A 3 2.50 -31.40 28.16
CA ARG A 3 2.50 -30.00 27.70
C ARG A 3 3.93 -29.51 27.57
N VAL A 4 4.24 -29.01 26.38
CA VAL A 4 5.57 -28.57 26.01
C VAL A 4 5.51 -27.10 25.68
N GLY A 5 6.17 -26.27 26.47
CA GLY A 5 6.21 -24.83 26.30
C GLY A 5 7.29 -24.42 25.30
N TYR A 6 6.96 -23.46 24.43
CA TYR A 6 7.92 -22.81 23.55
C TYR A 6 7.88 -21.29 23.73
N ALA A 7 9.05 -20.71 23.98
CA ALA A 7 9.25 -19.27 24.20
C ALA A 7 10.27 -18.69 23.21
N ARG A 8 10.04 -17.44 22.76
CA ARG A 8 10.93 -16.79 21.80
C ARG A 8 11.03 -15.29 22.03
N VAL A 9 12.24 -14.74 21.90
CA VAL A 9 12.49 -13.29 21.95
C VAL A 9 13.46 -12.85 20.84
N SER A 10 13.31 -11.59 20.40
CA SER A 10 14.21 -10.98 19.41
C SER A 10 15.46 -10.36 20.01
N THR A 11 15.42 -9.91 21.28
CA THR A 11 16.51 -9.09 21.86
C THR A 11 16.52 -8.96 23.39
N THR A 12 15.40 -9.14 24.11
CA THR A 12 15.30 -8.78 25.54
C THR A 12 15.14 -10.00 26.44
N ASP A 13 16.12 -10.26 27.31
CA ASP A 13 16.10 -11.38 28.26
C ASP A 13 14.94 -11.29 29.27
N GLN A 14 14.56 -10.07 29.69
CA GLN A 14 13.43 -9.86 30.62
C GLN A 14 12.08 -10.34 30.04
N GLU A 15 11.86 -10.24 28.72
CA GLU A 15 10.62 -10.75 28.11
C GLU A 15 10.60 -12.28 28.07
N LEU A 16 11.77 -12.92 28.05
CA LEU A 16 11.89 -14.37 27.98
C LEU A 16 11.54 -15.02 29.31
N ASP A 17 12.02 -14.44 30.41
CA ASP A 17 11.72 -14.93 31.76
C ASP A 17 10.22 -14.88 32.06
N ILE A 18 9.54 -13.80 31.65
CA ILE A 18 8.09 -13.65 31.79
C ILE A 18 7.36 -14.74 30.99
N GLN A 19 7.79 -15.01 29.74
CA GLN A 19 7.20 -16.08 28.93
C GLN A 19 7.38 -17.46 29.59
N ILE A 20 8.59 -17.77 30.04
CA ILE A 20 8.90 -19.06 30.68
C ILE A 20 8.07 -19.24 31.95
N ALA A 21 7.96 -18.20 32.79
CA ALA A 21 7.15 -18.24 34.01
C ALA A 21 5.67 -18.52 33.70
N ARG A 22 5.11 -17.87 32.67
CA ARG A 22 3.73 -18.08 32.21
C ARG A 22 3.50 -19.48 31.65
N LEU A 23 4.43 -20.01 30.86
CA LEU A 23 4.35 -21.37 30.31
C LEU A 23 4.40 -22.44 31.41
N LYS A 24 5.29 -22.26 32.39
CA LYS A 24 5.33 -23.14 33.57
C LYS A 24 4.04 -23.07 34.37
N ALA A 25 3.48 -21.87 34.57
CA ALA A 25 2.19 -21.69 35.24
C ALA A 25 1.03 -22.35 34.48
N ALA A 26 1.12 -22.49 33.15
CA ALA A 26 0.15 -23.22 32.33
C ALA A 26 0.32 -24.76 32.38
N GLY A 27 1.27 -25.26 33.17
CA GLY A 27 1.54 -26.68 33.36
C GLY A 27 2.46 -27.29 32.29
N CYS A 28 3.31 -26.48 31.63
CA CYS A 28 4.34 -27.01 30.74
C CYS A 28 5.49 -27.60 31.56
N GLU A 29 5.70 -28.92 31.45
CA GLU A 29 6.77 -29.63 32.16
C GLU A 29 8.14 -29.33 31.53
N ILE A 30 8.16 -29.27 30.20
CA ILE A 30 9.34 -28.95 29.41
C ILE A 30 9.09 -27.60 28.75
N VAL A 31 9.95 -26.62 29.01
CA VAL A 31 9.93 -25.31 28.33
C VAL A 31 11.24 -25.13 27.59
N ARG A 32 11.14 -24.82 26.30
CA ARG A 32 12.27 -24.60 25.40
C ARG A 32 12.23 -23.17 24.88
N SER A 33 13.38 -22.53 24.78
CA SER A 33 13.47 -21.10 24.48
C SER A 33 14.53 -20.78 23.44
N GLU A 34 14.22 -19.86 22.53
CA GLU A 34 15.16 -19.37 21.53
C GLU A 34 15.30 -17.85 21.57
N ALA A 35 16.54 -17.38 21.41
CA ALA A 35 16.87 -15.98 21.20
C ALA A 35 17.42 -15.80 19.77
N GLY A 36 16.76 -14.98 18.94
CA GLY A 36 17.21 -14.76 17.57
C GLY A 36 16.40 -13.74 16.76
N SER A 37 17.10 -12.95 15.94
CA SER A 37 16.47 -12.02 15.00
C SER A 37 15.75 -12.81 13.90
N GLY A 38 14.44 -12.61 13.74
CA GLY A 38 13.55 -13.47 12.95
C GLY A 38 13.71 -13.42 11.42
N ALA A 39 14.92 -13.32 10.88
CA ALA A 39 15.16 -13.23 9.44
C ALA A 39 14.90 -14.55 8.68
N SER A 40 14.91 -15.72 9.33
CA SER A 40 14.65 -17.01 8.67
C SER A 40 14.09 -18.08 9.64
N ARG A 41 13.55 -19.18 9.08
CA ARG A 41 13.30 -20.47 9.76
C ARG A 41 14.62 -21.22 10.02
N THR A 42 15.68 -20.86 9.30
CA THR A 42 17.06 -21.31 9.54
C THR A 42 17.54 -20.75 10.89
N GLY A 43 17.77 -21.65 11.87
CA GLY A 43 18.23 -21.29 13.22
C GLY A 43 17.22 -21.55 14.36
N ARG A 44 16.07 -22.19 14.10
CA ARG A 44 15.08 -22.59 15.12
C ARG A 44 15.30 -24.01 15.66
N THR A 45 16.48 -24.25 16.23
CA THR A 45 16.90 -25.59 16.65
C THR A 45 16.07 -26.16 17.80
N GLU A 46 15.57 -25.34 18.72
CA GLU A 46 14.72 -25.79 19.83
C GLU A 46 13.30 -26.08 19.37
N LEU A 47 12.72 -25.27 18.48
CA LEU A 47 11.40 -25.57 17.90
C LEU A 47 11.44 -26.86 17.08
N GLU A 48 12.47 -27.03 16.25
CA GLU A 48 12.67 -28.28 15.50
C GLU A 48 12.83 -29.48 16.44
N THR A 49 13.58 -29.32 17.54
CA THR A 49 13.72 -30.34 18.58
C THR A 49 12.36 -30.70 19.18
N ILE A 50 11.54 -29.70 19.52
CA ILE A 50 10.15 -29.91 19.99
C ILE A 50 9.33 -30.72 19.00
N MET A 51 9.34 -30.33 17.73
CA MET A 51 8.60 -31.03 16.69
C MET A 51 9.06 -32.48 16.51
N GLN A 52 10.33 -32.80 16.79
CA GLN A 52 10.85 -34.16 16.73
C GLN A 52 10.38 -35.04 17.89
N PHE A 53 10.22 -34.49 19.10
CA PHE A 53 9.87 -35.30 20.27
C PHE A 53 8.38 -35.35 20.61
N LEU A 54 7.57 -34.41 20.08
CA LEU A 54 6.12 -34.43 20.27
C LEU A 54 5.49 -35.72 19.75
N ARG A 55 4.58 -36.29 20.55
CA ARG A 55 3.82 -37.51 20.24
C ARG A 55 2.33 -37.21 20.11
N ALA A 56 1.59 -38.19 19.59
CA ALA A 56 0.14 -38.11 19.53
C ALA A 56 -0.47 -37.86 20.93
N GLY A 57 -1.34 -36.86 21.03
CA GLY A 57 -1.96 -36.40 22.28
C GLY A 57 -1.14 -35.40 23.10
N ASP A 58 0.06 -35.02 22.65
CA ASP A 58 0.82 -33.94 23.28
C ASP A 58 0.34 -32.55 22.79
N GLU A 59 0.65 -31.53 23.57
CA GLU A 59 0.25 -30.14 23.31
C GLU A 59 1.48 -29.23 23.30
N LEU A 60 1.71 -28.56 22.18
CA LEU A 60 2.65 -27.46 22.07
C LEU A 60 1.98 -26.19 22.62
N VAL A 61 2.57 -25.59 23.64
CA VAL A 61 2.02 -24.40 24.30
C VAL A 61 2.92 -23.19 24.02
N VAL A 62 2.31 -22.10 23.57
CA VAL A 62 2.99 -20.81 23.35
C VAL A 62 2.23 -19.69 24.06
N LEU A 63 2.95 -18.65 24.48
CA LEU A 63 2.26 -17.50 25.09
C LEU A 63 1.38 -16.79 24.07
N ARG A 64 1.92 -16.49 22.88
CA ARG A 64 1.24 -15.78 21.78
C ARG A 64 1.67 -16.31 20.42
N LEU A 65 0.84 -16.12 19.39
CA LEU A 65 1.11 -16.60 18.03
C LEU A 65 2.36 -15.97 17.38
N ASP A 66 2.67 -14.70 17.67
CA ASP A 66 3.88 -14.02 17.15
C ASP A 66 5.19 -14.62 17.71
N ARG A 67 5.09 -15.39 18.80
CA ARG A 67 6.22 -16.12 19.39
C ARG A 67 6.46 -17.46 18.67
N LEU A 68 5.43 -18.05 18.07
CA LEU A 68 5.52 -19.31 17.31
C LEU A 68 6.09 -19.12 15.90
N GLY A 69 5.63 -18.10 15.16
CA GLY A 69 6.05 -17.85 13.77
C GLY A 69 5.99 -16.37 13.39
N ARG A 70 6.73 -15.99 12.33
CA ARG A 70 6.78 -14.59 11.85
C ARG A 70 5.77 -14.29 10.74
N SER A 71 5.27 -15.32 10.06
CA SER A 71 4.23 -15.20 9.05
C SER A 71 3.08 -16.14 9.39
N THR A 72 1.86 -15.73 9.00
CA THR A 72 0.67 -16.58 9.10
C THR A 72 0.91 -17.94 8.49
N ARG A 73 1.54 -17.99 7.30
CA ARG A 73 1.89 -19.22 6.60
C ARG A 73 2.79 -20.15 7.41
N ASP A 74 3.81 -19.60 8.08
CA ASP A 74 4.73 -20.37 8.92
C ASP A 74 3.99 -21.02 10.11
N VAL A 75 3.09 -20.26 10.74
CA VAL A 75 2.22 -20.77 11.81
C VAL A 75 1.27 -21.86 11.29
N LEU A 76 0.62 -21.65 10.15
CA LEU A 76 -0.29 -22.64 9.55
C LEU A 76 0.42 -23.94 9.18
N ASN A 77 1.65 -23.86 8.66
CA ASN A 77 2.46 -25.04 8.37
C ASN A 77 2.79 -25.81 9.66
N LEU A 78 3.23 -25.13 10.71
CA LEU A 78 3.54 -25.77 12.00
C LEU A 78 2.31 -26.46 12.60
N VAL A 79 1.16 -25.82 12.52
CA VAL A 79 -0.11 -26.39 12.96
C VAL A 79 -0.44 -27.65 12.16
N HIS A 80 -0.24 -27.64 10.84
CA HIS A 80 -0.47 -28.81 10.01
C HIS A 80 0.50 -29.96 10.37
N GLU A 81 1.78 -29.65 10.58
CA GLU A 81 2.79 -30.62 11.04
C GLU A 81 2.42 -31.23 12.41
N LEU A 82 1.82 -30.44 13.32
CA LEU A 82 1.29 -30.93 14.60
C LEU A 82 0.09 -31.86 14.41
N GLU A 83 -0.85 -31.49 13.53
CA GLU A 83 -2.03 -32.30 13.20
C GLU A 83 -1.62 -33.66 12.62
N GLU A 84 -0.65 -33.71 11.71
CA GLU A 84 -0.10 -34.96 11.14
C GLU A 84 0.52 -35.87 12.20
N LYS A 85 1.07 -35.29 13.27
CA LYS A 85 1.62 -36.03 14.43
C LYS A 85 0.55 -36.43 15.45
N GLY A 86 -0.70 -35.99 15.28
CA GLY A 86 -1.76 -36.15 16.27
C GLY A 86 -1.55 -35.31 17.54
N ALA A 87 -0.72 -34.27 17.47
CA ALA A 87 -0.50 -33.29 18.52
C ALA A 87 -1.36 -32.03 18.29
N SER A 88 -1.40 -31.13 19.27
CA SER A 88 -2.17 -29.89 19.19
C SER A 88 -1.35 -28.67 19.61
N LEU A 89 -1.78 -27.49 19.17
CA LEU A 89 -1.23 -26.20 19.57
C LEU A 89 -2.19 -25.53 20.56
N ARG A 90 -1.64 -24.94 21.61
CA ARG A 90 -2.34 -24.04 22.53
C ARG A 90 -1.61 -22.71 22.65
N VAL A 91 -2.36 -21.65 22.46
CA VAL A 91 -1.93 -20.26 22.68
C VAL A 91 -2.59 -19.80 23.98
N LEU A 92 -1.86 -19.09 24.84
CA LEU A 92 -2.39 -18.60 26.11
C LEU A 92 -3.04 -17.22 25.96
N GLU A 93 -2.53 -16.37 25.06
CA GLU A 93 -2.93 -14.96 24.93
C GLU A 93 -3.08 -14.55 23.44
N PRO A 94 -4.32 -14.40 22.94
CA PRO A 94 -5.57 -14.88 23.54
C PRO A 94 -5.60 -16.42 23.63
N GLU A 95 -6.39 -16.96 24.57
CA GLU A 95 -6.47 -18.41 24.75
C GLU A 95 -7.13 -19.08 23.54
N VAL A 96 -6.36 -19.92 22.85
CA VAL A 96 -6.77 -20.62 21.64
C VAL A 96 -6.19 -22.03 21.69
N THR A 97 -6.99 -23.03 21.34
CA THR A 97 -6.50 -24.40 21.17
C THR A 97 -6.89 -24.95 19.81
N THR A 98 -6.00 -25.76 19.25
CA THR A 98 -6.23 -26.51 18.01
C THR A 98 -6.67 -27.94 18.27
N ALA A 99 -6.87 -28.31 19.54
CA ALA A 99 -7.39 -29.62 19.91
C ALA A 99 -8.86 -29.79 19.50
N GLY A 100 -9.19 -30.99 19.00
CA GLY A 100 -10.54 -31.35 18.59
C GLY A 100 -11.01 -30.69 17.29
N THR A 101 -12.27 -30.96 16.92
CA THR A 101 -12.86 -30.56 15.63
C THR A 101 -12.99 -29.04 15.45
N MET A 102 -13.09 -28.29 16.54
CA MET A 102 -13.19 -26.82 16.51
C MET A 102 -11.85 -26.14 16.20
N GLY A 103 -10.73 -26.81 16.52
CA GLY A 103 -9.40 -26.23 16.43
C GLY A 103 -9.05 -25.69 15.04
N ARG A 104 -9.38 -26.46 14.00
CA ARG A 104 -9.07 -26.12 12.59
C ARG A 104 -9.81 -24.86 12.11
N MET A 105 -11.04 -24.63 12.59
CA MET A 105 -11.78 -23.40 12.29
C MET A 105 -11.14 -22.18 12.98
N VAL A 106 -10.75 -22.32 14.24
CA VAL A 106 -10.11 -21.23 15.00
C VAL A 106 -8.80 -20.80 14.35
N ILE A 107 -7.99 -21.76 13.92
CA ILE A 107 -6.75 -21.50 13.16
C ILE A 107 -7.03 -20.73 11.86
N THR A 108 -8.05 -21.17 11.10
CA THR A 108 -8.39 -20.55 9.82
C THR A 108 -8.81 -19.08 10.00
N ILE A 109 -9.61 -18.81 11.02
CA ILE A 109 -10.08 -17.46 11.34
C ILE A 109 -8.91 -16.58 11.80
N LEU A 110 -8.05 -17.09 12.70
CA LEU A 110 -6.87 -16.35 13.16
C LEU A 110 -5.89 -16.07 12.03
N GLY A 111 -5.76 -17.01 11.07
CA GLY A 111 -4.99 -16.81 9.87
C GLY A 111 -5.53 -15.68 9.00
N MET A 112 -6.84 -15.65 8.76
CA MET A 112 -7.49 -14.57 8.02
C MET A 112 -7.30 -13.20 8.68
N VAL A 113 -7.44 -13.12 10.01
CA VAL A 113 -7.25 -11.87 10.76
C VAL A 113 -5.80 -11.39 10.68
N ALA A 114 -4.83 -12.28 10.86
CA ALA A 114 -3.41 -11.94 10.77
C ALA A 114 -3.00 -11.42 9.37
N ASP A 115 -3.52 -12.05 8.30
CA ASP A 115 -3.27 -11.59 6.93
C ASP A 115 -3.89 -10.21 6.66
N MET A 116 -5.08 -9.95 7.21
CA MET A 116 -5.75 -8.66 7.11
C MET A 116 -4.98 -7.55 7.82
N GLU A 117 -4.49 -7.79 9.03
CA GLU A 117 -3.67 -6.81 9.77
C GLU A 117 -2.37 -6.48 9.03
N LEU A 118 -1.67 -7.49 8.51
CA LEU A 118 -0.44 -7.28 7.75
C LEU A 118 -0.70 -6.44 6.50
N LYS A 119 -1.82 -6.66 5.82
CA LYS A 119 -2.24 -5.86 4.67
C LYS A 119 -2.48 -4.42 5.08
N PHE A 120 -3.18 -4.16 6.18
CA PHE A 120 -3.39 -2.80 6.68
C PHE A 120 -2.10 -2.08 7.08
N ILE A 121 -1.13 -2.77 7.67
CA ILE A 121 0.18 -2.17 7.99
C ILE A 121 0.88 -1.73 6.69
N LYS A 122 0.91 -2.61 5.67
CA LYS A 122 1.52 -2.29 4.37
C LYS A 122 0.80 -1.15 3.65
N ASP A 123 -0.53 -1.14 3.70
CA ASP A 123 -1.33 -0.08 3.08
C ASP A 123 -1.07 1.28 3.74
N ARG A 124 -0.98 1.34 5.07
CA ARG A 124 -0.58 2.56 5.79
C ARG A 124 0.85 2.98 5.47
N GLN A 125 1.79 2.02 5.43
CA GLN A 125 3.16 2.31 5.05
C GLN A 125 3.24 2.90 3.64
N ARG A 126 2.52 2.31 2.68
CA ARG A 126 2.44 2.84 1.31
C ARG A 126 1.84 4.23 1.28
N ALA A 127 0.75 4.48 1.99
CA ALA A 127 0.15 5.81 2.08
C ALA A 127 1.13 6.84 2.66
N GLY A 128 1.89 6.48 3.70
CA GLY A 128 2.94 7.33 4.26
C GLY A 128 4.10 7.59 3.29
N ILE A 129 4.52 6.56 2.53
CA ILE A 129 5.54 6.71 1.48
C ILE A 129 5.05 7.66 0.38
N GLU A 130 3.82 7.51 -0.09
CA GLU A 130 3.25 8.39 -1.13
C GLU A 130 3.12 9.83 -0.64
N ALA A 131 2.65 10.05 0.59
CA ALA A 131 2.63 11.40 1.19
C ALA A 131 4.04 12.01 1.24
N ALA A 132 5.03 11.25 1.72
CA ALA A 132 6.42 11.71 1.79
C ALA A 132 7.08 11.90 0.39
N LYS A 133 6.61 11.20 -0.64
CA LYS A 133 7.03 11.45 -2.04
C LYS A 133 6.45 12.77 -2.56
N ILE A 134 5.17 13.05 -2.31
CA ILE A 134 4.52 14.32 -2.68
C ILE A 134 5.23 15.50 -2.01
N GLU A 135 5.61 15.36 -0.74
CA GLU A 135 6.38 16.36 0.02
C GLU A 135 7.86 16.44 -0.40
N GLY A 136 8.33 15.59 -1.31
CA GLY A 136 9.71 15.58 -1.80
C GLY A 136 10.75 15.14 -0.76
N ALA A 137 10.35 14.40 0.28
CA ALA A 137 11.25 13.96 1.35
C ALA A 137 12.30 12.94 0.86
N TYR A 138 11.97 12.13 -0.15
CA TYR A 138 12.89 11.14 -0.71
C TYR A 138 13.86 11.77 -1.71
N LYS A 139 15.04 12.20 -1.24
CA LYS A 139 16.14 12.72 -2.07
C LYS A 139 17.09 11.62 -2.61
N GLY A 140 16.67 10.37 -2.53
CA GLY A 140 17.48 9.21 -2.89
C GLY A 140 18.68 8.99 -1.96
N ARG A 141 19.58 8.09 -2.35
CA ARG A 141 20.82 7.83 -1.61
C ARG A 141 21.73 9.05 -1.70
N LYS A 142 22.10 9.63 -0.55
CA LYS A 142 23.08 10.73 -0.49
C LYS A 142 24.38 10.30 -1.18
N LYS A 143 24.82 11.07 -2.17
CA LYS A 143 26.09 10.81 -2.86
C LYS A 143 27.25 11.08 -1.90
N ASN A 144 28.27 10.22 -1.97
CA ASN A 144 29.48 10.36 -1.13
C ASN A 144 30.47 11.38 -1.70
N VAL A 145 30.39 11.67 -3.00
CA VAL A 145 31.28 12.58 -3.71
C VAL A 145 30.43 13.43 -4.65
N ASP A 146 30.79 14.71 -4.75
CA ASP A 146 30.15 15.65 -5.66
C ASP A 146 30.59 15.42 -7.11
N ASP A 147 29.63 15.34 -8.03
CA ASP A 147 29.89 15.09 -9.44
C ASP A 147 30.63 16.29 -10.08
N ASP A 148 30.47 17.51 -9.55
CA ASP A 148 31.20 18.69 -10.04
C ASP A 148 32.69 18.63 -9.73
N GLU A 149 33.07 18.06 -8.58
CA GLU A 149 34.48 17.83 -8.26
C GLU A 149 35.11 16.80 -9.22
N ILE A 150 34.37 15.74 -9.54
CA ILE A 150 34.79 14.74 -10.52
C ILE A 150 34.97 15.39 -11.90
N ARG A 151 34.01 16.22 -12.34
CA ARG A 151 34.08 16.95 -13.62
C ARG A 151 35.27 17.89 -13.68
N ARG A 152 35.50 18.69 -12.64
CA ARG A 152 36.63 19.64 -12.57
C ARG A 152 37.98 18.95 -12.70
N ARG A 153 38.21 17.83 -11.99
CA ARG A 153 39.49 17.12 -12.06
C ARG A 153 39.74 16.48 -13.41
N VAL A 154 38.69 15.92 -14.03
CA VAL A 154 38.80 15.34 -15.38
C VAL A 154 39.04 16.44 -16.43
N ALA A 155 38.38 17.60 -16.30
CA ALA A 155 38.62 18.76 -17.17
C ALA A 155 40.03 19.35 -17.01
N ALA A 156 40.60 19.28 -15.81
CA ALA A 156 41.99 19.66 -15.52
C ALA A 156 43.03 18.64 -16.05
N GLY A 157 42.61 17.60 -16.78
CA GLY A 157 43.49 16.63 -17.42
C GLY A 157 43.82 15.39 -16.58
N ALA A 158 43.23 15.24 -15.39
CA ALA A 158 43.44 14.04 -14.59
C ALA A 158 42.77 12.82 -15.24
N SER A 159 43.48 11.67 -15.24
CA SER A 159 42.90 10.44 -15.78
C SER A 159 41.70 9.96 -14.92
N LYS A 160 40.65 9.46 -15.58
CA LYS A 160 39.44 8.94 -14.91
C LYS A 160 39.76 7.87 -13.84
N ALA A 161 40.81 7.09 -14.07
CA ALA A 161 41.30 6.08 -13.13
C ALA A 161 42.00 6.68 -11.90
N SER A 162 42.69 7.83 -12.04
CA SER A 162 43.27 8.57 -10.91
C SER A 162 42.18 9.19 -10.05
N VAL A 163 41.23 9.87 -10.69
CA VAL A 163 40.09 10.52 -10.02
C VAL A 163 39.28 9.50 -9.21
N ALA A 164 39.01 8.32 -9.77
CA ALA A 164 38.33 7.23 -9.06
C ALA A 164 39.10 6.76 -7.81
N ARG A 165 40.43 6.61 -7.90
CA ARG A 165 41.28 6.18 -6.77
C ARG A 165 41.38 7.25 -5.69
N GLU A 166 41.60 8.50 -6.06
CA GLU A 166 41.75 9.63 -5.14
C GLU A 166 40.46 9.93 -4.39
N LEU A 167 39.31 9.89 -5.08
CA LEU A 167 38.01 10.14 -4.49
C LEU A 167 37.37 8.87 -3.88
N LYS A 168 38.09 7.74 -3.90
CA LYS A 168 37.64 6.43 -3.38
C LYS A 168 36.25 6.02 -3.90
N VAL A 169 35.99 6.26 -5.18
CA VAL A 169 34.74 5.89 -5.86
C VAL A 169 35.03 4.88 -6.97
N SER A 170 33.99 4.14 -7.38
CA SER A 170 34.14 3.23 -8.52
C SER A 170 34.41 4.02 -9.80
N ARG A 171 35.13 3.41 -10.76
CA ARG A 171 35.29 4.01 -12.10
C ARG A 171 33.93 4.32 -12.73
N MET A 172 32.93 3.47 -12.49
CA MET A 172 31.57 3.65 -13.01
C MET A 172 30.85 4.88 -12.43
N THR A 173 31.15 5.26 -11.19
CA THR A 173 30.70 6.53 -10.59
C THR A 173 31.30 7.72 -11.34
N VAL A 174 32.59 7.65 -11.70
CA VAL A 174 33.25 8.70 -12.50
C VAL A 174 32.62 8.79 -13.89
N TYR A 175 32.39 7.65 -14.56
CA TYR A 175 31.69 7.66 -15.86
C TYR A 175 30.28 8.23 -15.76
N ARG A 176 29.47 7.85 -14.75
CA ARG A 176 28.12 8.41 -14.53
C ARG A 176 28.10 9.91 -14.19
N ALA A 177 29.17 10.44 -13.59
CA ALA A 177 29.28 11.87 -13.31
C ALA A 177 29.66 12.70 -14.55
N LEU A 178 30.29 12.06 -15.54
CA LEU A 178 30.68 12.64 -16.83
C LEU A 178 29.61 12.44 -17.91
N ASP A 179 28.86 11.35 -17.82
CA ASP A 179 27.73 11.03 -18.68
C ASP A 179 26.52 11.82 -18.17
N VAL A 180 26.25 12.96 -18.80
CA VAL A 180 25.04 13.74 -18.55
C VAL A 180 23.96 13.13 -19.45
N PRO A 181 23.05 12.28 -18.95
CA PRO A 181 21.84 12.01 -19.71
C PRO A 181 21.13 13.37 -19.93
N PRO A 182 20.60 13.65 -21.13
CA PRO A 182 19.70 14.78 -21.28
C PRO A 182 18.64 14.65 -20.18
N LYS A 183 18.34 15.74 -19.47
CA LYS A 183 17.25 15.77 -18.50
C LYS A 183 16.06 15.08 -19.17
N THR A 184 15.67 13.90 -18.69
CA THR A 184 14.38 13.34 -19.04
C THR A 184 13.41 14.24 -18.31
N GLU A 185 12.94 15.27 -19.01
CA GLU A 185 11.78 16.02 -18.59
C GLU A 185 10.69 14.97 -18.39
N LEU A 186 10.14 14.92 -17.17
CA LEU A 186 8.87 14.23 -16.94
C LEU A 186 7.94 14.70 -18.05
N PRO A 187 7.15 13.83 -18.70
CA PRO A 187 6.22 14.26 -19.74
C PRO A 187 5.49 15.48 -19.21
N GLU A 188 5.54 16.59 -19.97
CA GLU A 188 4.90 17.83 -19.56
C GLU A 188 3.48 17.47 -19.12
N LYS A 189 3.09 17.92 -17.93
CA LYS A 189 1.74 17.66 -17.41
C LYS A 189 0.75 17.98 -18.53
N PRO A 190 -0.15 17.06 -18.91
CA PRO A 190 -1.06 17.31 -20.02
C PRO A 190 -1.77 18.63 -19.77
N PRO A 191 -1.88 19.48 -20.81
CA PRO A 191 -2.46 20.80 -20.64
C PRO A 191 -3.86 20.66 -20.06
N SER A 192 -4.17 21.53 -19.10
CA SER A 192 -5.44 21.52 -18.39
C SER A 192 -6.10 22.88 -18.49
N ALA A 193 -7.37 22.93 -18.89
CA ALA A 193 -8.20 24.12 -18.90
C ALA A 193 -9.11 24.13 -17.66
N ALA A 194 -9.31 25.32 -17.08
CA ALA A 194 -10.30 25.55 -16.05
C ALA A 194 -11.59 26.02 -16.72
N ILE A 195 -12.71 25.35 -16.44
CA ILE A 195 -13.98 25.57 -17.12
C ILE A 195 -15.06 25.92 -16.09
N ALA A 196 -15.85 26.95 -16.38
CA ALA A 196 -17.09 27.27 -15.69
C ALA A 196 -18.24 26.53 -16.39
N LEU A 197 -19.05 25.81 -15.62
CA LEU A 197 -20.22 25.09 -16.08
C LEU A 197 -21.46 25.60 -15.33
N HIS A 198 -22.44 26.10 -16.06
CA HIS A 198 -23.79 26.33 -15.57
C HIS A 198 -24.68 25.17 -16.01
N LEU A 199 -25.31 24.47 -15.05
CA LEU A 199 -26.15 23.29 -15.32
C LEU A 199 -27.53 23.42 -14.69
N ILE A 200 -28.51 23.61 -15.57
CA ILE A 200 -29.94 23.55 -15.26
C ILE A 200 -30.44 22.17 -15.65
N ILE A 201 -31.27 21.58 -14.77
CA ILE A 201 -31.90 20.28 -15.02
C ILE A 201 -33.39 20.46 -14.81
N GLU A 202 -34.18 20.14 -15.83
CA GLU A 202 -35.63 20.22 -15.82
C GLU A 202 -36.24 18.83 -16.00
N ASN A 203 -37.48 18.63 -15.52
CA ASN A 203 -38.13 17.33 -15.56
C ASN A 203 -39.41 17.41 -16.39
N PHE A 204 -39.59 16.48 -17.32
CA PHE A 204 -40.79 16.38 -18.16
C PHE A 204 -42.01 15.77 -17.45
N ASN A 205 -41.85 15.25 -16.22
CA ASN A 205 -42.90 14.61 -15.46
C ASN A 205 -43.64 15.60 -14.53
N LYS A 206 -44.97 15.62 -14.61
CA LYS A 206 -45.89 16.39 -13.74
C LYS A 206 -45.66 16.20 -12.23
N HIS A 207 -44.98 15.12 -11.83
CA HIS A 207 -44.69 14.79 -10.43
C HIS A 207 -43.29 15.19 -9.94
N GLY A 208 -42.42 15.74 -10.80
CA GLY A 208 -41.08 16.25 -10.42
C GLY A 208 -40.07 15.20 -9.93
N ARG A 209 -40.42 13.90 -9.93
CA ARG A 209 -39.54 12.80 -9.51
C ARG A 209 -38.53 12.50 -10.61
N GLY A 210 -37.24 12.80 -10.38
CA GLY A 210 -36.15 12.58 -11.35
C GLY A 210 -35.03 13.63 -11.29
N ARG A 211 -35.39 14.89 -11.02
CA ARG A 211 -34.44 16.03 -11.03
C ARG A 211 -33.30 15.89 -10.02
N LYS A 212 -33.63 15.51 -8.79
CA LYS A 212 -32.66 15.32 -7.70
C LYS A 212 -31.68 14.16 -7.98
N PRO A 213 -32.15 12.93 -8.28
CA PRO A 213 -31.22 11.84 -8.58
C PRO A 213 -30.41 12.06 -9.85
N ALA A 214 -30.96 12.73 -10.88
CA ALA A 214 -30.20 13.13 -12.07
C ALA A 214 -29.05 14.07 -11.71
N ARG A 215 -29.34 15.13 -10.92
CA ARG A 215 -28.32 16.08 -10.45
C ARG A 215 -27.23 15.39 -9.64
N GLU A 216 -27.60 14.54 -8.69
CA GLU A 216 -26.64 13.81 -7.85
C GLU A 216 -25.74 12.89 -8.69
N ARG A 217 -26.29 12.25 -9.73
CA ARG A 217 -25.53 11.38 -10.62
C ARG A 217 -24.54 12.16 -11.50
N ILE A 218 -24.97 13.29 -12.08
CA ILE A 218 -24.11 14.16 -12.88
C ILE A 218 -23.02 14.78 -12.00
N GLU A 219 -23.37 15.31 -10.82
CA GLU A 219 -22.38 15.87 -9.88
C GLU A 219 -21.35 14.82 -9.43
N ALA A 220 -21.74 13.56 -9.28
CA ALA A 220 -20.83 12.47 -8.93
C ALA A 220 -19.82 12.16 -10.06
N MET A 221 -20.28 12.13 -11.32
CA MET A 221 -19.42 11.98 -12.50
C MET A 221 -18.44 13.15 -12.62
N LEU A 222 -18.94 14.39 -12.54
CA LEU A 222 -18.14 15.60 -12.62
C LEU A 222 -17.02 15.66 -11.56
N LYS A 223 -17.31 15.23 -10.32
CA LYS A 223 -16.30 15.15 -9.26
C LYS A 223 -15.26 14.07 -9.49
N ARG A 224 -15.67 12.92 -10.04
CA ARG A 224 -14.80 11.77 -10.29
C ARG A 224 -13.79 12.08 -11.39
N ASP A 225 -14.26 12.64 -12.50
CA ASP A 225 -13.49 12.70 -13.74
C ASP A 225 -12.88 14.09 -13.99
N TYR A 226 -13.56 15.16 -13.55
CA TYR A 226 -13.19 16.54 -13.89
C TYR A 226 -12.86 17.42 -12.66
N GLN A 227 -12.58 16.80 -11.51
CA GLN A 227 -12.22 17.48 -10.26
C GLN A 227 -13.18 18.61 -9.86
N MET A 228 -14.47 18.42 -10.11
CA MET A 228 -15.49 19.47 -9.97
C MET A 228 -15.54 20.10 -8.58
N GLN A 229 -15.63 21.43 -8.56
CA GLN A 229 -15.97 22.25 -7.41
C GLN A 229 -17.29 22.96 -7.64
N LYS A 230 -18.17 22.96 -6.63
CA LYS A 230 -19.46 23.64 -6.69
C LYS A 230 -19.30 25.09 -6.23
N THR A 231 -19.57 26.04 -7.10
CA THR A 231 -19.42 27.49 -6.84
C THR A 231 -20.77 28.17 -6.59
N GLY A 232 -21.87 27.56 -7.05
CA GLY A 232 -23.23 28.06 -6.87
C GLY A 232 -24.26 26.94 -6.79
N ASN A 233 -25.55 27.27 -6.92
CA ASN A 233 -26.60 26.25 -6.88
C ASN A 233 -26.63 25.40 -8.17
N CYS A 234 -26.41 26.06 -9.31
CA CYS A 234 -26.31 25.45 -10.64
C CYS A 234 -24.92 25.68 -11.28
N ASP A 235 -23.99 26.28 -10.54
CA ASP A 235 -22.67 26.69 -11.06
C ASP A 235 -21.56 25.81 -10.52
N TYR A 236 -20.68 25.41 -11.42
CA TYR A 236 -19.59 24.46 -11.17
C TYR A 236 -18.31 24.94 -11.85
N THR A 237 -17.17 24.59 -11.26
CA THR A 237 -15.85 24.76 -11.88
C THR A 237 -15.23 23.39 -12.08
N LEU A 238 -14.75 23.12 -13.29
CA LEU A 238 -14.15 21.87 -13.71
C LEU A 238 -12.71 22.10 -14.13
N THR A 239 -11.88 21.06 -14.02
CA THR A 239 -10.55 21.02 -14.62
C THR A 239 -10.53 19.92 -15.66
N ILE A 240 -10.33 20.30 -16.92
CA ILE A 240 -10.33 19.38 -18.05
C ILE A 240 -8.92 19.26 -18.58
N THR A 241 -8.41 18.03 -18.62
CA THR A 241 -7.12 17.71 -19.25
C THR A 241 -7.36 17.28 -20.68
N TYR A 242 -6.58 17.83 -21.61
CA TYR A 242 -6.67 17.51 -23.04
C TYR A 242 -5.28 17.32 -23.62
N ASP A 243 -5.21 16.77 -24.83
CA ASP A 243 -3.96 16.55 -25.55
C ASP A 243 -3.72 17.65 -26.59
N ARG A 244 -2.45 18.02 -26.80
CA ARG A 244 -2.02 18.93 -27.87
C ARG A 244 -1.51 18.19 -29.11
N GLU A 245 -1.45 16.86 -29.04
CA GLU A 245 -0.98 16.03 -30.14
C GLU A 245 -2.06 15.94 -31.23
N PRO A 246 -1.68 15.90 -32.53
CA PRO A 246 -2.65 15.84 -33.64
C PRO A 246 -3.61 14.65 -33.60
N ASP A 247 -3.21 13.57 -32.94
CA ASP A 247 -3.98 12.33 -32.79
C ASP A 247 -4.65 12.22 -31.39
N GLY A 248 -4.49 13.23 -30.53
CA GLY A 248 -5.01 13.27 -29.17
C GLY A 248 -6.40 13.91 -29.07
N ILE A 249 -7.07 13.73 -27.92
CA ILE A 249 -8.40 14.31 -27.69
C ILE A 249 -8.24 15.80 -27.40
N SER A 250 -8.82 16.65 -28.25
CA SER A 250 -8.77 18.09 -28.07
C SER A 250 -9.67 18.55 -26.92
N LEU A 251 -9.50 19.78 -26.44
CA LEU A 251 -10.39 20.36 -25.43
C LEU A 251 -11.84 20.38 -25.91
N ASP A 252 -12.08 20.67 -27.20
CA ASP A 252 -13.42 20.72 -27.78
C ASP A 252 -14.08 19.33 -27.79
N ASP A 253 -13.33 18.29 -28.15
CA ASP A 253 -13.81 16.91 -28.14
C ASP A 253 -14.15 16.44 -26.72
N GLU A 254 -13.34 16.83 -25.73
CA GLU A 254 -13.59 16.48 -24.33
C GLU A 254 -14.82 17.21 -23.76
N ILE A 255 -15.06 18.46 -24.17
CA ILE A 255 -16.29 19.19 -23.85
C ILE A 255 -17.52 18.53 -24.49
N GLU A 256 -17.45 18.11 -25.75
CA GLU A 256 -18.53 17.42 -26.44
C GLU A 256 -18.86 16.07 -25.76
N ASN A 257 -17.84 15.31 -25.39
CA ASN A 257 -17.98 14.07 -24.62
C ASN A 257 -18.67 14.33 -23.27
N LEU A 258 -18.24 15.37 -22.55
CA LEU A 258 -18.82 15.78 -21.29
C LEU A 258 -20.31 16.16 -21.42
N GLN A 259 -20.65 17.01 -22.41
CA GLN A 259 -22.04 17.40 -22.67
C GLN A 259 -22.91 16.17 -23.00
N THR A 260 -22.40 15.27 -23.84
CA THR A 260 -23.07 14.02 -24.23
C THR A 260 -23.32 13.11 -23.04
N GLU A 261 -22.33 12.93 -22.16
CA GLU A 261 -22.49 12.07 -20.99
C GLU A 261 -23.50 12.65 -19.98
N MET A 262 -23.47 13.97 -19.74
CA MET A 262 -24.47 14.65 -18.92
C MET A 262 -25.88 14.50 -19.49
N PHE A 263 -26.03 14.65 -20.81
CA PHE A 263 -27.30 14.47 -21.50
C PHE A 263 -27.85 13.05 -21.32
N ASN A 264 -27.03 12.03 -21.58
CA ASN A 264 -27.40 10.62 -21.44
C ASN A 264 -27.82 10.28 -20.00
N ILE A 265 -27.11 10.82 -19.00
CA ILE A 265 -27.49 10.64 -17.59
C ILE A 265 -28.85 11.29 -17.34
N ALA A 266 -29.08 12.54 -17.76
CA ALA A 266 -30.34 13.22 -17.54
C ALA A 266 -31.52 12.53 -18.23
N GLU A 267 -31.33 12.06 -19.47
CA GLU A 267 -32.34 11.34 -20.24
C GLU A 267 -32.75 10.04 -19.52
N SER A 268 -31.80 9.32 -18.92
CA SER A 268 -32.08 8.10 -18.14
C SER A 268 -33.03 8.34 -16.95
N TYR A 269 -33.10 9.58 -16.46
CA TYR A 269 -34.02 10.04 -15.42
C TYR A 269 -35.22 10.83 -15.95
N ARG A 270 -35.45 10.83 -17.28
CA ARG A 270 -36.49 11.61 -17.98
C ARG A 270 -36.42 13.11 -17.70
N CYS A 271 -35.20 13.63 -17.63
CA CYS A 271 -34.92 15.04 -17.44
C CYS A 271 -34.28 15.62 -18.70
N SER A 272 -34.50 16.92 -18.95
CA SER A 272 -33.68 17.71 -19.88
C SER A 272 -32.63 18.48 -19.10
N ILE A 273 -31.58 18.88 -19.81
CA ILE A 273 -30.55 19.76 -19.29
C ILE A 273 -30.36 20.95 -20.21
N GLU A 274 -30.00 22.07 -19.61
CA GLU A 274 -29.45 23.24 -20.27
C GLU A 274 -28.09 23.48 -19.63
N VAL A 275 -27.08 23.60 -20.50
CA VAL A 275 -25.67 23.55 -20.15
C VAL A 275 -25.00 24.72 -20.85
N ASP A 276 -24.42 25.63 -20.07
CA ASP A 276 -23.55 26.70 -20.58
C ASP A 276 -22.14 26.46 -20.05
N ILE A 277 -21.17 26.41 -20.97
CA ILE A 277 -19.78 26.12 -20.63
C ILE A 277 -18.90 27.28 -21.11
N HIS A 278 -18.04 27.77 -20.23
CA HIS A 278 -17.09 28.85 -20.53
C HIS A 278 -15.69 28.53 -20.02
N GLU A 279 -14.66 28.84 -20.82
CA GLU A 279 -13.28 28.74 -20.37
C GLU A 279 -12.91 29.90 -19.41
N ILE A 280 -12.29 29.58 -18.27
CA ILE A 280 -11.86 30.56 -17.26
C ILE A 280 -10.41 30.95 -17.54
N GLY A 281 -10.20 32.21 -17.96
CA GLY A 281 -8.86 32.81 -18.06
C GLY A 281 -8.05 32.47 -19.33
N GLY A 282 -8.70 31.94 -20.37
CA GLY A 282 -8.14 31.73 -21.72
C GLY A 282 -8.77 32.65 -22.79
N ASP A 283 -8.60 32.32 -24.07
CA ASP A 283 -9.44 32.88 -25.15
C ASP A 283 -10.91 32.61 -24.77
N GLU A 284 -11.80 33.60 -24.90
CA GLU A 284 -13.23 33.51 -24.49
C GLU A 284 -14.02 32.46 -25.32
N ARG A 285 -13.72 31.18 -25.12
CA ARG A 285 -14.42 30.06 -25.74
C ARG A 285 -15.66 29.72 -24.91
N SER A 286 -16.76 29.51 -25.60
CA SER A 286 -18.05 29.11 -25.04
C SER A 286 -18.61 27.94 -25.83
N TRP A 287 -19.19 26.98 -25.12
CA TRP A 287 -19.83 25.79 -25.67
C TRP A 287 -21.22 25.60 -25.07
#